data_AF-A0A6B3GSG8-F1
#
_entry.id   AF-A0A6B3GSG8-F1
#
_cell.length_a   1.000
_cell.length_b   1.000
_cell.length_c   1.000
_cell.angle_alpha   90.00
_cell.angle_beta   90.00
_cell.angle_gamma   90.00
#
_symmetry.space_group_name_H-M   'P 1'
#
loop_
_entity.id
_entity.type
_entity.pdbx_description
1 polymer ?
#
loop_
_entity_poly.entity_id
_entity_poly.type
_entity_poly.pdbx_seq_one_letter_code
_entity_poly.pdbx_strand_id
1 'polypeptide(L)' 'DQALVARKPEGLSHTEAAGLALVGVTAWEALVERAGVQAGERVLVHGGAGGVGSAAIQVAHALGAEVVTTARA' A
#
# COMPACT_ATOMS: atom_id res chain seq x y z
N ASP A 1 -20.73 -5.65 -5.33
CA ASP A 1 -20.69 -4.99 -4.01
C ASP A 1 -20.23 -5.89 -2.87
N GLN A 2 -20.85 -7.05 -2.63
CA GLN A 2 -20.39 -7.98 -1.58
C GLN A 2 -18.92 -8.44 -1.71
N ALA A 3 -18.38 -8.51 -2.94
CA ALA A 3 -16.97 -8.86 -3.17
C ALA A 3 -15.98 -7.75 -2.79
N LEU A 4 -16.44 -6.52 -2.53
CA LEU A 4 -15.61 -5.36 -2.21
C LEU A 4 -15.57 -5.06 -0.69
N VAL A 5 -16.05 -6.00 0.14
CA VAL A 5 -16.00 -5.88 1.59
C VAL A 5 -15.19 -7.02 2.19
N ALA A 6 -14.43 -6.71 3.25
CA ALA A 6 -13.66 -7.68 4.02
C ALA A 6 -13.89 -7.44 5.52
N ARG A 7 -13.65 -8.48 6.32
CA ARG A 7 -13.66 -8.32 7.78
C ARG A 7 -12.48 -7.45 8.20
N LYS A 8 -12.75 -6.52 9.11
CA LYS A 8 -11.72 -5.73 9.77
C LYS A 8 -10.72 -6.68 10.47
N PRO A 9 -9.40 -6.46 10.35
CA PRO A 9 -8.41 -7.15 11.18
C PRO A 9 -8.70 -6.97 12.68
N GLU A 10 -8.47 -8.01 13.48
CA GLU A 10 -8.77 -7.98 14.92
C GLU A 10 -7.96 -6.89 15.66
N GLY A 11 -6.69 -6.70 15.27
CA GLY A 11 -5.77 -5.75 15.90
C GLY A 11 -5.95 -4.27 15.56
N LEU A 12 -6.90 -3.90 14.69
CA LEU A 12 -7.14 -2.50 14.31
C LEU A 12 -8.45 -1.98 14.91
N SER A 13 -8.51 -0.73 15.34
CA SER A 13 -9.77 -0.04 15.60
C SER A 13 -10.58 0.15 14.31
N HIS A 14 -11.87 0.46 14.42
CA HIS A 14 -12.69 0.79 13.24
C HIS A 14 -12.15 2.01 12.48
N THR A 15 -11.64 3.02 13.19
CA THR A 15 -11.06 4.22 12.59
C THR A 15 -9.80 3.90 11.79
N GLU A 16 -8.90 3.08 12.32
CA GLU A 16 -7.69 2.67 11.62
C GLU A 16 -8.02 1.83 10.37
N ALA A 17 -8.96 0.89 10.51
CA ALA A 17 -9.38 0.05 9.39
C ALA A 17 -10.07 0.84 8.26
N ALA A 18 -10.86 1.85 8.61
CA ALA A 18 -11.49 2.74 7.63
C ALA A 18 -10.45 3.50 6.79
N GLY A 19 -9.32 3.86 7.40
CA GLY A 19 -8.20 4.51 6.70
C GLY A 19 -7.43 3.59 5.76
N LEU A 20 -7.50 2.27 5.97
CA LEU A 20 -6.70 1.29 5.22
C LEU A 20 -7.32 0.90 3.87
N ALA A 21 -8.66 0.80 3.79
CA ALA A 21 -9.34 0.13 2.68
C ALA A 21 -8.98 0.70 1.30
N LEU A 22 -9.21 2.00 1.08
CA LEU A 22 -8.97 2.64 -0.22
C LEU A 22 -7.48 2.74 -0.56
N VAL A 23 -6.65 3.16 0.38
CA VAL A 23 -5.22 3.36 0.13
C VAL A 23 -4.50 2.03 -0.09
N GLY A 24 -4.88 0.99 0.64
CA GLY A 24 -4.35 -0.36 0.53
C GLY A 24 -4.71 -1.00 -0.81
N VAL A 25 -5.98 -0.97 -1.22
CA VAL A 25 -6.38 -1.55 -2.51
C VAL A 25 -5.74 -0.81 -3.68
N THR A 26 -5.59 0.52 -3.59
CA THR A 26 -4.91 1.31 -4.62
C THR A 26 -3.43 0.92 -4.75
N ALA A 27 -2.73 0.74 -3.63
CA ALA A 27 -1.34 0.30 -3.62
C ALA A 27 -1.18 -1.13 -4.16
N TRP A 28 -2.08 -2.04 -3.77
CA TRP A 28 -2.08 -3.43 -4.21
C TRP A 28 -2.31 -3.58 -5.71
N GLU A 29 -3.36 -2.95 -6.23
CA GLU A 29 -3.67 -2.90 -7.67
C GLU A 29 -2.45 -2.42 -8.47
N ALA A 30 -1.82 -1.33 -8.03
CA ALA A 30 -0.69 -0.76 -8.75
C ALA A 30 0.55 -1.66 -8.74
N LEU A 31 0.94 -2.17 -7.57
CA LEU A 31 2.22 -2.86 -7.38
C LEU A 31 2.15 -4.36 -7.66
N VAL A 32 1.05 -5.02 -7.25
CA VAL A 32 0.90 -6.47 -7.38
C VAL A 32 0.22 -6.84 -8.68
N GLU A 33 -0.93 -6.23 -8.98
CA GLU A 33 -1.73 -6.67 -10.13
C GLU A 33 -1.23 -6.10 -11.47
N ARG A 34 -0.88 -4.81 -11.49
CA ARG A 34 -0.46 -4.13 -12.72
C ARG A 34 1.03 -4.20 -12.98
N ALA A 35 1.84 -3.78 -12.01
CA ALA A 35 3.29 -3.75 -12.17
C ALA A 35 3.93 -5.12 -11.96
N GLY A 36 3.31 -5.99 -11.15
CA GLY A 36 3.84 -7.32 -10.85
C GLY A 36 5.21 -7.27 -10.19
N VAL A 37 5.42 -6.34 -9.24
CA VAL A 37 6.72 -6.11 -8.59
C VAL A 37 7.25 -7.39 -7.94
N GLN A 38 8.53 -7.66 -8.20
CA GLN A 38 9.26 -8.81 -7.68
C GLN A 38 10.34 -8.39 -6.67
N ALA A 39 10.76 -9.35 -5.84
CA ALA A 39 11.85 -9.13 -4.89
C ALA A 39 13.15 -8.72 -5.60
N GLY A 40 13.88 -7.77 -5.03
CA GLY A 40 15.12 -7.22 -5.59
C GLY A 40 14.93 -6.12 -6.64
N GLU A 41 13.71 -5.84 -7.08
CA GLU A 41 13.42 -4.68 -7.92
C GLU A 41 13.43 -3.37 -7.10
N ARG A 42 13.47 -2.24 -7.82
CA ARG A 42 13.50 -0.90 -7.21
C ARG A 42 12.20 -0.17 -7.54
N VAL A 43 11.53 0.36 -6.53
CA VAL A 43 10.25 1.10 -6.66
C VAL A 43 10.43 2.54 -6.19
N LEU A 44 10.13 3.50 -7.07
CA LEU A 44 10.02 4.91 -6.71
C LEU A 44 8.58 5.26 -6.33
N VAL A 45 8.36 5.61 -5.07
CA VAL A 45 7.05 6.07 -4.56
C VAL A 45 7.06 7.59 -4.41
N HIS A 46 6.24 8.29 -5.19
CA HIS A 46 6.03 9.73 -4.99
C HIS A 46 5.07 10.00 -3.81
N GLY A 47 5.38 11.04 -3.02
CA GLY A 47 4.51 11.45 -1.90
C GLY A 47 4.39 10.39 -0.80
N GLY A 48 5.50 9.78 -0.40
CA GLY A 48 5.55 8.66 0.56
C GLY A 48 4.90 8.93 1.90
N ALA A 49 4.90 10.19 2.35
CA ALA A 49 4.23 10.60 3.59
C ALA A 49 2.70 10.77 3.46
N GLY A 50 2.13 10.54 2.28
CA GLY A 50 0.68 10.59 2.04
C GLY A 50 -0.02 9.25 2.27
N GLY A 51 -1.36 9.24 2.16
CA GLY A 51 -2.16 8.03 2.41
C GLY A 51 -1.79 6.84 1.51
N VAL A 52 -1.82 7.02 0.18
CA VAL A 52 -1.43 5.96 -0.77
C VAL A 52 0.06 5.67 -0.72
N GLY A 53 0.89 6.72 -0.63
CA GLY A 53 2.35 6.58 -0.61
C GLY A 53 2.82 5.70 0.55
N SER A 54 2.29 5.94 1.75
CA SER A 54 2.67 5.16 2.95
C SER A 54 2.22 3.69 2.87
N ALA A 55 1.09 3.40 2.25
CA ALA A 55 0.65 2.03 1.98
C ALA A 55 1.52 1.36 0.90
N ALA A 56 1.81 2.07 -0.20
CA ALA A 56 2.63 1.57 -1.29
C ALA A 56 4.06 1.23 -0.85
N ILE A 57 4.66 2.05 0.03
CA ILE A 57 5.97 1.76 0.63
C ILE A 57 5.94 0.43 1.38
N GLN A 58 4.93 0.21 2.23
CA GLN A 58 4.81 -1.02 3.02
C GLN A 58 4.59 -2.24 2.12
N VAL A 59 3.74 -2.13 1.10
CA VAL A 59 3.49 -3.23 0.15
C VAL A 59 4.75 -3.56 -0.64
N ALA A 60 5.41 -2.56 -1.26
CA ALA A 60 6.63 -2.78 -2.03
C ALA A 60 7.75 -3.40 -1.17
N HIS A 61 7.91 -2.92 0.06
CA HIS A 61 8.87 -3.49 1.00
C HIS A 61 8.53 -4.95 1.36
N ALA A 62 7.26 -5.26 1.61
CA ALA A 62 6.80 -6.63 1.90
C ALA A 62 7.00 -7.60 0.71
N LEU A 63 7.00 -7.09 -0.53
CA LEU A 63 7.35 -7.86 -1.74
C LEU A 63 8.86 -8.06 -1.90
N GLY A 64 9.69 -7.49 -1.02
CA GLY A 64 11.15 -7.58 -1.08
C GLY A 64 11.81 -6.60 -2.05
N ALA A 65 11.10 -5.54 -2.47
CA ALA A 65 11.66 -4.49 -3.30
C ALA A 65 12.43 -3.44 -2.46
N GLU A 66 13.44 -2.82 -3.08
CA GLU A 66 14.07 -1.61 -2.55
C GLU A 66 13.16 -0.42 -2.85
N VAL A 67 12.80 0.33 -1.81
CA VAL A 67 11.88 1.48 -1.95
C VAL A 67 12.65 2.79 -1.84
N VAL A 68 12.48 3.65 -2.85
CA VAL A 68 12.92 5.05 -2.83
C VAL A 68 11.68 5.92 -2.81
N THR A 69 11.66 6.98 -2.00
CA THR A 69 10.48 7.85 -1.92
C THR A 69 10.80 9.34 -1.83
N THR A 70 9.82 10.15 -2.21
CA THR A 70 9.83 11.61 -2.01
C THR A 70 8.81 12.00 -0.96
N ALA A 71 9.14 12.97 -0.12
CA ALA A 71 8.23 13.57 0.84
C ALA A 71 8.48 15.09 0.90
N ARG A 72 7.50 15.84 1.40
CA ARG A 72 7.68 17.26 1.71
C ARG A 72 8.46 17.42 3.02
N ALA A 73 9.25 18.48 3.12
CA ALA A 73 9.91 18.91 4.35
C ALA A 73 8.89 19.45 5.37
#